data_AF-A0A920MP33-F1
#
_entry.id   AF-A0A920MP33-F1
#
_cell.length_a   1.000
_cell.length_b   1.000
_cell.length_c   1.000
_cell.angle_alpha   90.00
_cell.angle_beta   90.00
_cell.angle_gamma   90.00
#
_symmetry.space_group_name_H-M   'P 1'
#
loop_
_entity.id
_entity.type
_entity.pdbx_description
1 polymer ?
#
loop_
_entity_poly.entity_id
_entity_poly.type
_entity_poly.pdbx_seq_one_letter_code
_entity_poly.pdbx_strand_id
1 'polypeptide(L)'
;MHYGNGWMWDEGSWWYAAPIGALSVNDNCIDFHIEPGKLGQPAIIDHFPKTEYISRSNKTTTVDSNVELKKLKIERDGVGRTNHFSMTGEIA
;
A
#
# COMPACT_ATOMS: atom_id res chain seq x y z
N MET A 1 -4.05 20.35 2.16
CA MET A 1 -4.82 19.15 2.53
C MET A 1 -5.30 19.37 3.95
N HIS A 2 -6.61 19.49 4.15
CA HIS A 2 -7.18 19.58 5.49
C HIS A 2 -7.39 18.14 5.95
N TYR A 3 -6.56 17.65 6.87
CA TYR A 3 -6.86 16.40 7.55
C TYR A 3 -8.11 16.60 8.42
N GLY A 4 -8.81 15.51 8.73
CA GLY A 4 -9.88 15.56 9.73
C GLY A 4 -9.34 16.15 11.05
N ASN A 5 -10.19 16.89 11.78
CA ASN A 5 -9.78 17.42 13.08
C ASN A 5 -9.37 16.26 13.99
N GLY A 6 -8.12 16.29 14.47
CA GLY A 6 -7.56 15.26 15.36
C GLY A 6 -6.75 14.17 14.67
N TRP A 7 -6.67 14.12 13.34
CA TRP A 7 -5.80 13.16 12.64
C TRP A 7 -4.33 13.55 12.73
N MET A 8 -3.48 12.55 12.94
CA MET A 8 -2.04 12.72 12.90
C MET A 8 -1.48 12.56 11.48
N TRP A 9 -0.34 13.18 11.23
CA TRP A 9 0.26 13.27 9.89
C TRP A 9 0.77 11.92 9.36
N ASP A 10 1.01 10.95 10.24
CA ASP A 10 1.46 9.58 9.93
C ASP A 10 0.29 8.62 9.66
N GLU A 11 -0.95 9.05 9.89
CA GLU A 11 -2.12 8.20 9.71
C GLU A 11 -2.62 8.14 8.26
N GLY A 12 -2.18 9.06 7.39
CA GLY A 12 -2.74 9.25 6.04
C GLY A 12 -2.59 8.07 5.06
N SER A 13 -1.84 7.02 5.41
CA SER A 13 -1.79 5.77 4.64
C SER A 13 -2.91 4.79 4.97
N TRP A 14 -3.60 4.98 6.10
CA TRP A 14 -4.69 4.12 6.53
C TRP A 14 -6.00 4.50 5.84
N TRP A 15 -6.83 3.49 5.55
CA TRP A 15 -8.11 3.67 4.85
C TRP A 15 -9.07 4.63 5.59
N TYR A 16 -9.07 4.61 6.93
CA TYR A 16 -9.94 5.49 7.73
C TYR A 16 -9.48 6.96 7.72
N ALA A 17 -8.24 7.21 7.31
CA ALA A 17 -7.65 8.53 7.20
C ALA A 17 -7.60 9.01 5.73
N ALA A 18 -8.42 8.40 4.85
CA ALA A 18 -8.44 8.73 3.45
C ALA A 18 -8.84 10.21 3.22
N PRO A 19 -8.24 10.89 2.23
CA PRO A 19 -8.57 12.28 1.92
C PRO A 19 -10.04 12.48 1.58
N ILE A 20 -10.65 13.54 2.12
CA ILE A 20 -12.05 13.88 1.86
C ILE A 20 -12.14 14.87 0.70
N GLY A 21 -13.04 14.61 -0.25
CA GLY A 21 -13.32 15.48 -1.40
C GLY A 21 -14.79 15.41 -1.81
N ALA A 22 -15.23 16.32 -2.67
CA ALA A 22 -16.60 16.37 -3.18
C ALA A 22 -16.96 15.16 -4.08
N LEU A 23 -15.95 14.52 -4.66
CA LEU A 23 -16.06 13.32 -5.47
C LEU A 23 -14.98 12.33 -5.04
N SER A 24 -15.41 11.13 -4.66
CA SER A 24 -14.55 10.02 -4.29
C SER A 24 -15.03 8.75 -4.98
N VAL A 25 -14.09 7.90 -5.37
CA VAL A 25 -14.36 6.56 -5.92
C VAL A 25 -13.73 5.55 -4.97
N ASN A 26 -14.41 4.44 -4.70
CA ASN A 26 -13.93 3.35 -3.85
C ASN A 26 -13.46 3.82 -2.46
N ASP A 27 -14.25 4.65 -1.77
CA ASP A 27 -13.90 5.26 -0.48
C ASP A 27 -12.57 6.02 -0.46
N ASN A 28 -12.11 6.46 -1.65
CA ASN A 28 -10.79 7.03 -1.88
C ASN A 28 -9.64 6.11 -1.41
N CYS A 29 -9.87 4.80 -1.46
CA CYS A 29 -8.97 3.74 -1.07
C CYS A 29 -8.60 2.86 -2.26
N ILE A 30 -7.47 2.17 -2.11
CA ILE A 30 -6.93 1.26 -3.11
C ILE A 30 -6.70 -0.09 -2.44
N ASP A 31 -7.34 -1.10 -3.01
CA ASP A 31 -7.22 -2.47 -2.54
C ASP A 31 -6.05 -3.14 -3.26
N PHE A 32 -5.06 -3.57 -2.49
CA PHE A 32 -3.91 -4.31 -2.99
C PHE A 32 -4.13 -5.81 -2.83
N HIS A 33 -4.08 -6.53 -3.95
CA HIS A 33 -4.14 -7.98 -3.98
C HIS A 33 -2.72 -8.51 -4.14
N ILE A 34 -2.27 -9.34 -3.19
CA ILE A 34 -0.87 -9.76 -3.08
C ILE A 34 -0.83 -11.28 -3.08
N GLU A 35 -0.06 -11.82 -4.02
CA GLU A 35 0.15 -13.26 -4.16
C GLU A 35 1.65 -13.57 -4.11
N PRO A 36 2.05 -14.69 -3.49
CA PRO A 36 3.44 -15.12 -3.51
C PRO A 36 3.89 -15.40 -4.96
N GLY A 37 5.11 -14.97 -5.26
CA GLY A 37 5.76 -15.24 -6.54
C GLY A 37 6.56 -16.55 -6.51
N LYS A 38 7.65 -16.60 -7.28
CA LYS A 38 8.64 -17.68 -7.12
C LYS A 38 9.50 -17.41 -5.89
N LEU A 39 9.99 -18.46 -5.24
CA LEU A 39 10.94 -18.35 -4.14
C LEU A 39 12.12 -17.42 -4.49
N GLY A 40 12.39 -16.46 -3.62
CA GLY A 40 13.43 -15.44 -3.79
C GLY A 40 13.07 -14.30 -4.76
N GLN A 41 11.89 -14.33 -5.39
CA GLN A 41 11.38 -13.25 -6.25
C GLN A 41 10.35 -12.38 -5.52
N PRO A 42 10.12 -11.14 -5.97
CA PRO A 42 9.06 -10.30 -5.43
C PRO A 42 7.68 -10.94 -5.56
N ALA A 43 6.79 -10.57 -4.64
CA ALA A 43 5.37 -10.93 -4.70
C ALA A 43 4.72 -10.37 -5.97
N ILE A 44 3.69 -11.04 -6.46
CA ILE A 44 2.83 -10.54 -7.53
C ILE A 44 1.80 -9.62 -6.88
N ILE A 45 1.75 -8.36 -7.33
CA ILE A 45 0.92 -7.34 -6.69
C ILE A 45 0.04 -6.65 -7.71
N ASP A 46 -1.26 -6.83 -7.53
CA ASP A 46 -2.28 -6.11 -8.27
C ASP A 46 -3.02 -5.10 -7.40
N HIS A 47 -3.78 -4.20 -8.03
CA HIS A 47 -4.60 -3.23 -7.32
C HIS A 47 -5.93 -2.93 -8.02
N PHE A 48 -6.91 -2.53 -7.22
CA PHE A 48 -8.19 -2.00 -7.66
C PHE A 48 -8.51 -0.70 -6.89
N PRO A 49 -9.09 0.33 -7.53
CA PRO A 49 -9.41 0.44 -8.96
C PRO A 49 -8.17 0.53 -9.84
N LYS A 50 -8.29 0.10 -11.10
CA LYS A 50 -7.19 0.20 -12.08
C LYS A 50 -6.99 1.66 -12.46
N THR A 51 -5.80 2.18 -12.21
CA THR A 51 -5.48 3.58 -12.50
C THR A 51 -3.99 3.78 -12.73
N GLU A 52 -3.64 4.73 -13.58
CA GLU A 52 -2.26 5.20 -13.77
C GLU A 52 -1.91 6.35 -12.79
N TYR A 53 -2.87 6.78 -11.97
CA TYR A 53 -2.70 7.88 -11.02
C TYR A 53 -1.77 7.55 -9.85
N ILE A 54 -1.54 6.25 -9.59
CA ILE A 54 -0.63 5.78 -8.56
C ILE A 54 0.62 5.14 -9.18
N SER A 55 1.73 5.25 -8.46
CA SER A 55 2.96 4.51 -8.78
C SER A 55 3.32 3.61 -7.61
N ARG A 56 4.07 2.53 -7.88
CA ARG A 56 4.37 1.49 -6.89
C ARG A 56 5.81 1.03 -7.01
N SER A 57 6.47 0.75 -5.89
CA SER A 57 7.75 0.06 -5.84
C SER A 57 7.63 -1.23 -5.04
N ASN A 58 7.95 -2.36 -5.68
CA ASN A 58 7.85 -3.67 -5.08
C ASN A 58 9.23 -4.17 -4.65
N LYS A 59 9.48 -4.16 -3.34
CA LYS A 59 10.68 -4.69 -2.69
C LYS A 59 10.33 -5.83 -1.73
N THR A 60 9.23 -6.52 -2.02
CA THR A 60 8.85 -7.73 -1.27
C THR A 60 9.71 -8.92 -1.70
N THR A 61 9.70 -9.97 -0.90
CA THR A 61 10.36 -11.24 -1.23
C THR A 61 9.45 -12.40 -0.90
N THR A 62 9.31 -13.32 -1.84
CA THR A 62 8.61 -14.59 -1.60
C THR A 62 9.58 -15.57 -0.94
N VAL A 63 9.20 -16.11 0.21
CA VAL A 63 10.01 -17.02 1.03
C VAL A 63 9.25 -18.33 1.27
N ASP A 64 9.93 -19.30 1.85
CA ASP A 64 9.31 -20.58 2.19
C ASP A 64 8.33 -20.44 3.36
N SER A 65 7.28 -21.25 3.42
CA SER A 65 6.28 -21.21 4.49
C SER A 65 6.83 -21.60 5.87
N ASN A 66 8.04 -22.17 5.95
CA ASN A 66 8.65 -22.64 7.20
C ASN A 66 9.51 -21.59 7.92
N VAL A 67 9.64 -20.37 7.39
CA VAL A 67 10.41 -19.28 8.04
C VAL A 67 9.51 -18.25 8.71
N GLU A 68 10.02 -17.64 9.78
CA GLU A 68 9.38 -16.48 10.39
C GLU A 68 9.39 -15.30 9.41
N LEU A 69 8.21 -14.87 8.98
CA LEU A 69 8.05 -13.85 7.94
C LEU A 69 8.32 -12.45 8.48
N LYS A 70 9.15 -11.66 7.78
CA LYS A 70 9.15 -10.21 7.97
C LYS A 70 7.79 -9.65 7.58
N LYS A 71 7.16 -8.90 8.50
CA LYS A 71 5.84 -8.30 8.32
C LYS A 71 5.75 -7.55 6.98
N LEU A 72 4.81 -7.98 6.15
CA LEU A 72 4.44 -7.30 4.92
C LEU A 72 3.86 -5.92 5.24
N LYS A 73 4.35 -4.89 4.55
CA LYS A 73 3.90 -3.51 4.68
C LYS A 73 3.69 -2.87 3.32
N ILE A 74 2.61 -2.09 3.23
CA ILE A 74 2.31 -1.20 2.11
C ILE A 74 2.10 0.18 2.72
N GLU A 75 2.94 1.13 2.31
CA GLU A 75 2.89 2.49 2.83
C GLU A 75 2.87 3.48 1.66
N ARG A 76 2.03 4.50 1.76
CA ARG A 76 2.03 5.62 0.80
C ARG A 76 3.03 6.66 1.29
N ASP A 77 3.78 7.25 0.35
CA ASP A 77 4.66 8.36 0.65
C ASP A 77 3.88 9.64 0.99
N GLY A 78 3.48 9.74 2.26
CA GLY A 78 2.79 10.90 2.82
C GLY A 78 3.71 12.10 3.05
N VAL A 79 5.01 11.88 3.29
CA VAL A 79 6.00 12.96 3.54
C VAL A 79 6.26 13.74 2.27
N GLY A 80 6.55 13.05 1.16
CA GLY A 80 6.67 13.65 -0.17
C GLY A 80 5.34 14.10 -0.76
N ARG A 81 4.21 13.76 -0.11
CA ARG A 81 2.83 14.00 -0.57
C ARG A 81 2.58 13.47 -1.97
N THR A 82 3.14 12.29 -2.27
CA THR A 82 3.01 11.67 -3.58
C THR A 82 1.94 10.57 -3.54
N ASN A 83 1.55 10.07 -4.72
CA ASN A 83 0.76 8.84 -4.86
C ASN A 83 1.66 7.65 -5.16
N HIS A 84 2.82 7.61 -4.50
CA HIS A 84 3.74 6.49 -4.57
C HIS A 84 3.54 5.55 -3.39
N PHE A 85 3.40 4.26 -3.67
CA PHE A 85 3.28 3.20 -2.66
C PHE A 85 4.55 2.35 -2.62
N SER A 86 5.12 2.19 -1.43
CA SER A 86 6.27 1.32 -1.18
C SER A 86 5.81 0.03 -0.53
N MET A 87 6.24 -1.10 -1.10
CA MET A 87 5.78 -2.43 -0.68
C MET A 87 7.00 -3.25 -0.25
N THR A 88 7.02 -3.68 1.01
CA THR A 88 8.18 -4.30 1.65
C THR A 88 7.76 -5.46 2.55
N GLY A 89 8.72 -6.32 2.91
CA GLY A 89 8.48 -7.49 3.76
C GLY A 89 8.44 -8.79 2.96
N GLU A 90 7.96 -9.85 3.59
CA GLU A 90 8.02 -11.20 3.07
C GLU A 90 6.61 -11.82 3.01
N ILE A 91 6.42 -12.72 2.05
CA ILE A 91 5.20 -13.50 1.85
C ILE A 91 5.58 -14.94 1.52
N ALA A 92 4.75 -15.91 1.91
CA ALA A 92 4.92 -17.32 1.58
C ALA A 92 3.69 -17.85 0.85
#